data_AF-A0AAW0YBK8-F1
#
_entry.id   AF-A0AAW0YBK8-F1
#
_cell.length_a   1.000
_cell.length_b   1.000
_cell.length_c   1.000
_cell.angle_alpha   90.00
_cell.angle_beta   90.00
_cell.angle_gamma   90.00
#
_symmetry.space_group_name_H-M   'P 1'
#
loop_
_entity.id
_entity.type
_entity.pdbx_description
1 polymer ?
#
loop_
_entity_poly.entity_id
_entity_poly.type
_entity_poly.pdbx_seq_one_letter_code
_entity_poly.pdbx_strand_id
1 'polypeptide(L)'
;CSGRGSSLCSPHLTPDEQQLLLDIRRKKAQLLQEIQTLKDEMAEVTAEMEALDTGEDSKNNPKSKQMSIGRKKFNMDPKKGIEYLIDHGLLKNTPDDIAQFLYKGEGLNKTAIGDYLGERNDFNQSVLDAFVCLHDFTDLILVQALRQFLWSFRLPGEAQKIDRMMERFAHRYCELNPSIFQHPDTCFVLSFAIIMLNTSLHNPAVKDKQTIEQFITMNRGIDNGDDLPRELLE
;
A
#
# COMPACT_ATOMS: atom_id res chain seq x y z
N CYS A 1 26.88 55.75 0.98
CA CYS A 1 27.32 54.34 1.16
C CYS A 1 26.33 53.68 2.11
N SER A 2 25.26 53.05 1.61
CA SER A 2 25.18 51.59 1.34
C SER A 2 25.42 50.81 2.63
N GLY A 3 24.47 50.15 3.32
CA GLY A 3 23.15 49.64 2.94
C GLY A 3 23.14 48.12 3.08
N ARG A 4 22.33 47.61 4.03
CA ARG A 4 21.83 46.23 4.21
C ARG A 4 22.68 45.23 5.03
N GLY A 5 22.44 45.21 6.34
CA GLY A 5 22.36 43.96 7.10
C GLY A 5 20.91 43.52 7.16
N SER A 6 20.55 42.48 6.41
CA SER A 6 19.22 41.87 6.40
C SER A 6 19.07 40.93 7.59
N SER A 7 18.51 41.44 8.68
CA SER A 7 18.01 40.63 9.80
C SER A 7 16.77 39.86 9.34
N LEU A 8 16.90 38.53 9.25
CA LEU A 8 15.80 37.59 9.13
C LEU A 8 14.84 37.79 10.31
N CYS A 9 13.72 38.47 10.07
CA CYS A 9 12.65 38.59 11.04
C CYS A 9 11.74 37.37 10.84
N SER A 10 11.82 36.39 11.73
CA SER A 10 10.86 35.28 11.80
C SER A 10 9.45 35.86 11.97
N PRO A 11 8.43 35.42 11.19
CA PRO A 11 7.09 35.95 11.33
C PRO A 11 6.55 35.63 12.73
N HIS A 12 6.27 36.68 13.49
CA HIS A 12 5.73 36.59 14.84
C HIS A 12 4.27 36.15 14.70
N LEU A 13 4.00 34.86 14.99
CA LEU A 13 2.65 34.28 14.95
C LEU A 13 1.67 35.16 15.73
N THR A 14 0.48 35.37 15.18
CA THR A 14 -0.59 36.10 15.84
C THR A 14 -1.04 35.39 17.12
N PRO A 15 -1.64 36.09 18.10
CA PRO A 15 -2.11 35.47 19.34
C PRO A 15 -3.06 34.27 19.10
N ASP A 16 -3.91 34.36 18.08
CA ASP A 16 -4.86 33.31 17.71
C ASP A 16 -4.15 32.09 17.10
N GLU A 17 -3.12 32.29 16.26
CA GLU A 17 -2.30 31.21 15.73
C GLU A 17 -1.45 30.54 16.81
N GLN A 18 -0.96 31.31 17.79
CA GLN A 18 -0.25 30.76 18.96
C GLN A 18 -1.18 29.89 19.80
N GLN A 19 -2.43 30.34 20.02
CA GLN A 19 -3.44 29.58 20.73
C GLN A 19 -3.81 28.28 19.99
N LEU A 20 -4.05 28.36 18.68
CA LEU A 20 -4.32 27.18 17.85
C LEU A 20 -3.15 26.19 17.86
N LEU A 21 -1.91 26.67 17.82
CA LEU A 21 -0.72 25.84 17.87
C LEU A 21 -0.56 25.14 19.24
N LEU A 22 -0.94 25.80 20.33
CA LEU A 22 -1.00 25.19 21.65
C LEU A 22 -2.08 24.10 21.71
N ASP A 23 -3.25 24.34 21.13
CA ASP A 23 -4.33 23.34 21.08
C ASP A 23 -3.96 22.13 20.21
N ILE A 24 -3.31 22.33 19.06
CA ILE A 24 -2.78 21.27 18.20
C ILE A 24 -1.73 20.44 18.96
N ARG A 25 -0.81 21.10 19.68
CA ARG A 25 0.20 20.41 20.50
C ARG A 25 -0.45 19.60 21.62
N ARG A 26 -1.49 20.13 22.24
CA ARG A 26 -2.24 19.44 23.31
C ARG A 26 -2.97 18.20 22.78
N LYS A 27 -3.69 18.33 21.67
CA LYS A 27 -4.35 17.20 21.00
C LYS A 27 -3.34 16.15 20.53
N LYS A 28 -2.20 16.57 19.97
CA LYS A 28 -1.11 15.66 19.58
C LYS A 28 -0.58 14.86 20.79
N ALA A 29 -0.39 15.51 21.93
CA ALA A 29 0.05 14.84 23.15
C ALA A 29 -0.98 13.81 23.64
N GLN A 30 -2.28 14.14 23.60
CA GLN A 30 -3.36 13.22 23.94
C GLN A 30 -3.39 12.00 23.01
N LEU A 31 -3.34 12.22 21.69
CA LEU A 31 -3.33 11.13 20.71
C LEU A 31 -2.11 10.22 20.86
N LEU A 32 -0.93 10.78 21.16
CA LEU A 32 0.26 9.98 21.42
C LEU A 32 0.12 9.13 22.69
N GLN A 33 -0.56 9.65 23.71
CA GLN A 33 -0.86 8.91 24.92
C GLN A 33 -1.88 7.79 24.65
N GLU A 34 -2.94 8.06 23.90
CA GLU A 34 -3.91 7.04 23.47
C GLU A 34 -3.26 5.93 22.62
N ILE A 35 -2.40 6.29 21.67
CA ILE A 35 -1.61 5.32 20.88
C ILE A 35 -0.74 4.46 21.78
N GLN A 36 -0.10 5.05 22.79
CA GLN A 36 0.73 4.31 23.73
C GLN A 36 -0.11 3.36 24.59
N THR A 37 -1.26 3.81 25.09
CA THR A 37 -2.21 2.96 25.84
C THR A 37 -2.71 1.80 24.98
N LEU A 38 -3.15 2.05 23.75
CA LEU A 38 -3.58 1.00 22.83
C LEU A 38 -2.45 0.02 22.51
N LYS A 39 -1.20 0.51 22.39
CA LYS A 39 -0.04 -0.35 22.16
C LYS A 39 0.23 -1.26 23.36
N ASP A 40 0.06 -0.75 24.58
CA ASP A 40 0.23 -1.52 25.81
C ASP A 40 -0.90 -2.53 26.00
N GLU A 41 -2.16 -2.15 25.71
CA GLU A 41 -3.32 -3.06 25.68
C GLU A 41 -3.14 -4.16 24.63
N MET A 42 -2.67 -3.83 23.42
CA MET A 42 -2.35 -4.82 22.40
C MET A 42 -1.21 -5.75 22.83
N ALA A 43 -0.19 -5.23 23.52
CA ALA A 43 0.91 -6.04 24.04
C ALA A 43 0.42 -6.98 25.15
N GLU A 44 -0.49 -6.52 26.01
CA GLU A 44 -1.15 -7.32 27.03
C GLU A 44 -2.03 -8.41 26.42
N VAL A 45 -2.91 -8.06 25.48
CA VAL A 45 -3.72 -9.06 24.74
C VAL A 45 -2.85 -10.06 24.00
N THR A 46 -1.72 -9.61 23.43
CA THR A 46 -0.75 -10.52 22.78
C THR A 46 -0.10 -11.43 23.81
N ALA A 47 0.30 -10.91 24.97
CA ALA A 47 0.88 -11.69 26.06
C ALA A 47 -0.14 -12.66 26.69
N GLU A 48 -1.40 -12.28 26.79
CA GLU A 48 -2.51 -13.14 27.23
C GLU A 48 -2.81 -14.22 26.20
N MET A 49 -2.83 -13.87 24.90
CA MET A 49 -2.93 -14.86 23.82
C MET A 49 -1.75 -15.84 23.85
N GLU A 50 -0.53 -15.35 24.07
CA GLU A 50 0.67 -16.18 24.25
C GLU A 50 0.59 -17.04 25.51
N ALA A 51 0.07 -16.51 26.63
CA ALA A 51 -0.10 -17.25 27.89
C ALA A 51 -1.19 -18.32 27.77
N LEU A 52 -2.28 -18.05 27.07
CA LEU A 52 -3.31 -19.04 26.72
C LEU A 52 -2.76 -20.09 25.73
N ASP A 53 -1.76 -19.73 24.90
CA ASP A 53 -0.97 -20.64 24.05
C ASP A 53 0.09 -21.44 24.84
N THR A 54 0.42 -21.02 26.08
CA THR A 54 1.35 -21.73 26.98
C THR A 54 0.73 -22.84 27.84
N GLY A 55 -0.54 -23.19 27.61
CA GLY A 55 -1.02 -24.51 28.00
C GLY A 55 -0.33 -25.59 27.15
N GLU A 56 0.94 -25.90 27.48
CA GLU A 56 1.89 -26.97 27.05
C GLU A 56 1.76 -27.71 25.69
N ASP A 57 0.84 -27.35 24.79
CA ASP A 57 0.50 -28.10 23.57
C ASP A 57 0.84 -27.36 22.25
N SER A 58 1.03 -26.04 22.27
CA SER A 58 1.11 -25.27 21.01
C SER A 58 2.44 -25.35 20.25
N LYS A 59 3.55 -25.69 20.90
CA LYS A 59 4.82 -25.98 20.18
C LYS A 59 4.81 -27.31 19.42
N ASN A 60 3.80 -28.16 19.64
CA ASN A 60 3.65 -29.46 19.01
C ASN A 60 2.39 -29.60 18.13
N ASN A 61 1.68 -28.51 17.81
CA ASN A 61 0.56 -28.61 16.87
C ASN A 61 1.10 -28.89 15.44
N PRO A 62 0.88 -30.09 14.88
CA PRO A 62 1.42 -30.46 13.57
C PRO A 62 0.97 -29.50 12.46
N LYS A 63 -0.21 -28.89 12.60
CA LYS A 63 -0.74 -27.90 11.64
C LYS A 63 0.06 -26.60 11.62
N SER A 64 0.48 -26.09 12.79
CA SER A 64 1.30 -24.86 12.87
C SER A 64 2.67 -25.07 12.20
N LYS A 65 3.28 -26.24 12.45
CA LYS A 65 4.54 -26.63 11.81
C LYS A 65 4.38 -26.78 10.29
N GLN A 66 3.32 -27.44 9.82
CA GLN A 66 3.03 -27.57 8.40
C GLN A 66 2.76 -26.20 7.75
N MET A 67 2.05 -25.29 8.43
CA MET A 67 1.86 -23.91 7.95
C MET A 67 3.19 -23.18 7.74
N SER A 68 4.11 -23.27 8.71
CA SER A 68 5.45 -22.68 8.59
C SER A 68 6.23 -23.27 7.41
N ILE A 69 6.13 -24.59 7.18
CA ILE A 69 6.76 -25.26 6.03
C ILE A 69 6.14 -24.76 4.71
N GLY A 70 4.82 -24.63 4.64
CA GLY A 70 4.11 -24.12 3.47
C GLY A 70 4.49 -22.68 3.12
N ARG A 71 4.58 -21.80 4.12
CA ARG A 71 5.08 -20.42 3.95
C ARG A 71 6.52 -20.38 3.43
N LYS A 72 7.42 -21.22 3.96
CA LYS A 72 8.80 -21.34 3.45
C LYS A 72 8.85 -21.85 2.02
N LYS A 73 8.02 -22.84 1.67
CA LYS A 73 7.89 -23.34 0.30
C LYS A 73 7.38 -22.25 -0.64
N PHE A 74 6.37 -21.49 -0.23
CA PHE A 74 5.85 -20.36 -1.01
C PHE A 74 6.94 -19.32 -1.29
N ASN A 75 7.75 -18.98 -0.29
CA ASN A 75 8.83 -18.01 -0.44
C ASN A 75 9.95 -18.48 -1.40
N MET A 76 10.06 -19.78 -1.66
CA MET A 76 11.01 -20.36 -2.63
C MET A 76 10.35 -20.53 -4.01
N ASP A 77 9.12 -21.03 -4.05
CA ASP A 77 8.34 -21.31 -5.25
C ASP A 77 6.86 -21.11 -4.89
N PRO A 78 6.26 -19.96 -5.27
CA PRO A 78 4.91 -19.61 -4.86
C PRO A 78 3.86 -20.66 -5.24
N LYS A 79 3.97 -21.24 -6.43
CA LYS A 79 3.03 -22.26 -6.93
C LYS A 79 3.08 -23.51 -6.05
N LYS A 80 4.28 -24.06 -5.83
CA LYS A 80 4.45 -25.24 -4.96
C LYS A 80 4.10 -24.99 -3.50
N GLY A 81 4.28 -23.76 -3.02
CA GLY A 81 3.87 -23.36 -1.68
C GLY A 81 2.35 -23.43 -1.51
N ILE A 82 1.60 -22.87 -2.46
CA ILE A 82 0.14 -22.94 -2.47
C ILE A 82 -0.35 -24.39 -2.62
N GLU A 83 0.21 -25.16 -3.55
CA GLU A 83 -0.11 -26.59 -3.71
C GLU A 83 0.09 -27.38 -2.41
N TYR A 84 1.25 -27.19 -1.74
CA TYR A 84 1.52 -27.84 -0.46
C TYR A 84 0.49 -27.48 0.60
N LEU A 85 0.10 -26.21 0.72
CA LEU A 85 -0.90 -25.77 1.69
C LEU A 85 -2.29 -26.37 1.40
N ILE A 86 -2.65 -26.51 0.13
CA ILE A 86 -3.91 -27.13 -0.30
C ILE A 86 -3.90 -28.63 0.01
N ASP A 87 -2.84 -29.35 -0.37
CA ASP A 87 -2.73 -30.80 -0.19
C ASP A 87 -2.77 -31.22 1.29
N HIS A 88 -2.29 -30.34 2.18
CA HIS A 88 -2.30 -30.59 3.63
C HIS A 88 -3.57 -30.04 4.31
N GLY A 89 -4.55 -29.55 3.55
CA GLY A 89 -5.82 -29.03 4.07
C GLY A 89 -5.66 -27.76 4.91
N LEU A 90 -4.59 -27.00 4.69
CA LEU A 90 -4.28 -25.74 5.40
C LEU A 90 -4.82 -24.51 4.66
N LEU A 91 -5.08 -24.65 3.36
CA LEU A 91 -5.63 -23.60 2.51
C LEU A 91 -6.64 -24.23 1.55
N LYS A 92 -7.78 -23.57 1.32
CA LYS A 92 -8.74 -24.04 0.32
C LYS A 92 -8.29 -23.60 -1.06
N ASN A 93 -8.56 -24.43 -2.06
CA ASN A 93 -8.25 -24.11 -3.46
C ASN A 93 -9.32 -23.20 -4.08
N THR A 94 -9.51 -22.01 -3.51
CA THR A 94 -10.41 -20.98 -4.03
C THR A 94 -9.64 -19.66 -4.19
N PRO A 95 -10.00 -18.81 -5.17
CA PRO A 95 -9.35 -17.52 -5.34
C PRO A 95 -9.40 -16.65 -4.08
N ASP A 96 -10.56 -16.59 -3.41
CA ASP A 96 -10.78 -15.79 -2.21
C ASP A 96 -9.93 -16.24 -1.01
N ASP A 97 -9.87 -17.55 -0.73
CA ASP A 97 -9.08 -18.07 0.39
C ASP A 97 -7.58 -17.83 0.16
N ILE A 98 -7.09 -18.00 -1.07
CA ILE A 98 -5.70 -17.74 -1.43
C ILE A 98 -5.41 -16.23 -1.38
N ALA A 99 -6.29 -15.38 -1.91
CA ALA A 99 -6.15 -13.93 -1.83
C ALA A 99 -6.07 -13.46 -0.38
N GLN A 100 -6.93 -13.96 0.51
CA GLN A 100 -6.93 -13.64 1.93
C GLN A 100 -5.64 -14.09 2.62
N PHE A 101 -5.10 -15.26 2.26
CA PHE A 101 -3.82 -15.74 2.74
C PHE A 101 -2.66 -14.83 2.31
N LEU A 102 -2.63 -14.43 1.04
CA LEU A 102 -1.61 -13.52 0.50
C LEU A 102 -1.72 -12.13 1.13
N TYR A 103 -2.95 -11.63 1.34
CA TYR A 103 -3.20 -10.30 1.91
C TYR A 103 -2.78 -10.20 3.37
N LYS A 104 -3.02 -11.27 4.16
CA LYS A 104 -2.50 -11.35 5.54
C LYS A 104 -0.97 -11.32 5.56
N GLY A 105 -0.31 -11.92 4.56
CA GLY A 105 1.13 -11.78 4.33
C GLY A 105 2.05 -12.31 5.43
N GLU A 106 1.51 -13.00 6.43
CA GLU A 106 2.26 -13.37 7.63
C GLU A 106 3.36 -14.40 7.31
N GLY A 107 4.63 -14.00 7.43
CA GLY A 107 5.78 -14.85 7.09
C GLY A 107 5.98 -15.08 5.58
N LEU A 108 5.30 -14.32 4.72
CA LEU A 108 5.44 -14.39 3.27
C LEU A 108 6.38 -13.32 2.73
N ASN A 109 7.15 -13.67 1.71
CA ASN A 109 7.99 -12.73 0.99
C ASN A 109 7.11 -11.91 0.02
N LYS A 110 7.11 -10.59 0.16
CA LYS A 110 6.35 -9.67 -0.69
C LYS A 110 6.71 -9.77 -2.17
N THR A 111 7.94 -10.14 -2.52
CA THR A 111 8.34 -10.41 -3.91
C THR A 111 7.66 -11.67 -4.44
N ALA A 112 7.64 -12.75 -3.64
CA ALA A 112 6.96 -13.99 -4.00
C ALA A 112 5.44 -13.80 -4.16
N ILE A 113 4.83 -12.95 -3.33
CA ILE A 113 3.42 -12.53 -3.48
C ILE A 113 3.23 -11.84 -4.84
N GLY A 114 4.07 -10.85 -5.15
CA GLY A 114 4.01 -10.12 -6.41
C GLY A 114 4.16 -11.02 -7.63
N ASP A 115 5.12 -11.95 -7.57
CA ASP A 115 5.39 -12.90 -8.64
C ASP A 115 4.18 -13.80 -8.92
N TYR A 116 3.53 -14.32 -7.89
CA TYR A 116 2.35 -15.19 -8.00
C TYR A 116 1.12 -14.45 -8.51
N LEU A 117 0.84 -13.27 -7.96
CA LEU A 117 -0.29 -12.43 -8.38
C LEU A 117 -0.13 -11.92 -9.81
N GLY A 118 1.11 -11.71 -10.25
CA GLY A 118 1.42 -11.26 -11.61
C GLY A 118 1.35 -12.38 -12.67
N GLU A 119 1.16 -13.64 -12.32
CA GLU A 119 1.11 -14.75 -13.30
C GLU A 119 -0.10 -14.63 -14.24
N ARG A 120 0.10 -14.97 -15.52
CA ARG A 120 -0.94 -14.85 -16.58
C ARG A 120 -2.06 -15.90 -16.53
N ASN A 121 -1.95 -16.89 -15.65
CA ASN A 121 -2.90 -18.00 -15.57
C ASN A 121 -4.26 -17.51 -15.05
N ASP A 122 -5.37 -17.99 -15.61
CA ASP A 122 -6.73 -17.54 -15.28
C ASP A 122 -7.04 -17.64 -13.77
N PHE A 123 -6.52 -18.70 -13.12
CA PHE A 123 -6.66 -18.86 -11.68
C PHE A 123 -5.90 -17.78 -10.90
N ASN A 124 -4.67 -17.45 -11.31
CA ASN A 124 -3.88 -16.38 -10.70
C ASN A 124 -4.51 -15.00 -10.93
N GLN A 125 -5.11 -14.78 -12.11
CA GLN A 125 -5.90 -13.58 -12.39
C GLN A 125 -7.10 -13.49 -11.45
N SER A 126 -7.85 -14.57 -11.25
CA SER A 126 -8.95 -14.61 -10.29
C SER A 126 -8.50 -14.34 -8.85
N VAL A 127 -7.32 -14.83 -8.46
CA VAL A 127 -6.72 -14.54 -7.14
C VAL A 127 -6.31 -13.07 -7.03
N LEU A 128 -5.72 -12.48 -8.08
CA LEU A 128 -5.40 -11.06 -8.13
C LEU A 128 -6.66 -10.21 -7.95
N ASP A 129 -7.75 -10.57 -8.62
CA ASP A 129 -9.03 -9.87 -8.53
C ASP A 129 -9.56 -9.87 -7.10
N ALA A 130 -9.64 -11.06 -6.49
CA ALA A 130 -10.03 -11.19 -5.09
C ALA A 130 -9.09 -10.43 -4.16
N PHE A 131 -7.78 -10.43 -4.43
CA PHE A 131 -6.78 -9.71 -3.65
C PHE A 131 -6.94 -8.19 -3.72
N VAL A 132 -7.24 -7.65 -4.91
CA VAL A 132 -7.53 -6.22 -5.06
C VAL A 132 -8.85 -5.87 -4.37
N CYS A 133 -9.87 -6.74 -4.42
CA CYS A 133 -11.14 -6.55 -3.72
C CYS A 133 -11.01 -6.48 -2.18
N LEU A 134 -9.97 -7.08 -1.59
CA LEU A 134 -9.67 -6.97 -0.16
C LEU A 134 -9.14 -5.58 0.24
N HIS A 135 -8.73 -4.76 -0.72
CA HIS A 135 -8.33 -3.39 -0.46
C HIS A 135 -9.54 -2.46 -0.48
N ASP A 136 -9.71 -1.74 0.63
CA ASP A 136 -10.63 -0.62 0.71
C ASP A 136 -9.88 0.67 0.31
N PHE A 137 -10.33 1.28 -0.78
CA PHE A 137 -9.83 2.55 -1.30
C PHE A 137 -10.85 3.69 -1.18
N THR A 138 -11.95 3.47 -0.47
CA THR A 138 -13.00 4.47 -0.28
C THR A 138 -12.42 5.72 0.38
N ASP A 139 -12.74 6.90 -0.16
CA ASP A 139 -12.30 8.21 0.34
C ASP A 139 -10.77 8.43 0.36
N LEU A 140 -9.98 7.55 -0.28
CA LEU A 140 -8.54 7.72 -0.43
C LEU A 140 -8.22 8.42 -1.75
N ILE A 141 -7.29 9.36 -1.71
CA ILE A 141 -6.70 9.89 -2.94
C ILE A 141 -5.82 8.84 -3.62
N LEU A 142 -5.61 8.98 -4.93
CA LEU A 142 -4.93 7.97 -5.75
C LEU A 142 -3.55 7.57 -5.18
N VAL A 143 -2.77 8.55 -4.71
CA VAL A 143 -1.44 8.30 -4.12
C VAL A 143 -1.52 7.48 -2.83
N GLN A 144 -2.56 7.70 -2.00
CA GLN A 144 -2.77 6.93 -0.77
C GLN A 144 -3.17 5.50 -1.07
N ALA A 145 -4.14 5.31 -1.99
CA ALA A 145 -4.55 3.99 -2.46
C ALA A 145 -3.37 3.21 -3.08
N LEU A 146 -2.57 3.87 -3.92
CA LEU A 146 -1.35 3.29 -4.50
C LEU A 146 -0.36 2.85 -3.41
N ARG A 147 -0.12 3.69 -2.40
CA ARG A 147 0.78 3.33 -1.29
C ARG A 147 0.26 2.12 -0.53
N GLN A 148 -1.03 2.05 -0.23
CA GLN A 148 -1.64 0.91 0.44
C GLN A 148 -1.51 -0.36 -0.40
N PHE A 149 -1.85 -0.29 -1.67
CA PHE A 149 -1.76 -1.41 -2.61
C PHE A 149 -0.32 -1.93 -2.73
N LEU A 150 0.63 -1.04 -3.02
CA LEU A 150 2.05 -1.38 -3.18
C LEU A 150 2.77 -1.69 -1.86
N TRP A 151 2.10 -1.50 -0.71
CA TRP A 151 2.62 -1.97 0.57
C TRP A 151 2.41 -3.48 0.74
N SER A 152 1.36 -4.05 0.15
CA SER A 152 0.98 -5.45 0.37
C SER A 152 1.90 -6.44 -0.37
N PHE A 153 2.52 -6.04 -1.48
CA PHE A 153 3.46 -6.86 -2.26
C PHE A 153 4.58 -6.01 -2.89
N ARG A 154 5.58 -6.64 -3.52
CA ARG A 154 6.58 -5.94 -4.33
C ARG A 154 6.24 -6.11 -5.81
N LEU A 155 6.21 -5.01 -6.56
CA LEU A 155 5.99 -5.06 -8.01
C LEU A 155 7.02 -5.98 -8.68
N PRO A 156 6.58 -6.89 -9.56
CA PRO A 156 7.48 -7.69 -10.37
C PRO A 156 8.30 -6.82 -11.33
N GLY A 157 9.39 -7.36 -11.86
CA GLY A 157 10.24 -6.65 -12.82
C GLY A 157 9.70 -6.69 -14.25
N GLU A 158 8.88 -7.68 -14.60
CA GLU A 158 8.35 -7.84 -15.94
C GLU A 158 7.19 -6.89 -16.20
N ALA A 159 7.32 -6.05 -17.24
CA ALA A 159 6.32 -5.04 -17.61
C ALA A 159 4.90 -5.60 -17.72
N GLN A 160 4.73 -6.78 -18.32
CA GLN A 160 3.43 -7.43 -18.48
C GLN A 160 2.77 -7.82 -17.14
N LYS A 161 3.56 -8.13 -16.10
CA LYS A 161 3.01 -8.44 -14.77
C LYS A 161 2.54 -7.17 -14.07
N ILE A 162 3.34 -6.11 -14.16
CA ILE A 162 3.00 -4.78 -13.63
C ILE A 162 1.70 -4.29 -14.27
N ASP A 163 1.61 -4.36 -15.59
CA ASP A 163 0.44 -3.96 -16.40
C ASP A 163 -0.86 -4.56 -15.86
N ARG A 164 -0.94 -5.89 -15.74
CA ARG A 164 -2.10 -6.60 -15.18
C ARG A 164 -2.46 -6.14 -13.76
N MET A 165 -1.46 -5.97 -12.89
CA MET A 165 -1.71 -5.57 -11.51
C MET A 165 -2.25 -4.14 -11.41
N MET A 166 -1.68 -3.24 -12.22
CA MET A 166 -2.09 -1.84 -12.26
C MET A 166 -3.46 -1.66 -12.90
N GLU A 167 -3.81 -2.48 -13.90
CA GLU A 167 -5.15 -2.50 -14.50
C GLU A 167 -6.20 -2.86 -13.46
N ARG A 168 -6.00 -3.96 -12.71
CA ARG A 168 -6.95 -4.36 -11.65
C ARG A 168 -7.05 -3.33 -10.53
N PHE A 169 -5.93 -2.72 -10.15
CA PHE A 169 -5.93 -1.62 -9.19
C PHE A 169 -6.76 -0.42 -9.69
N ALA A 170 -6.56 0.02 -10.93
CA ALA A 170 -7.25 1.17 -11.50
C ALA A 170 -8.77 0.93 -11.58
N HIS A 171 -9.20 -0.25 -12.02
CA HIS A 171 -10.60 -0.64 -12.00
C HIS A 171 -11.19 -0.54 -10.59
N ARG A 172 -10.54 -1.16 -9.60
CA ARG A 172 -11.03 -1.15 -8.22
C ARG A 172 -11.09 0.26 -7.63
N TYR A 173 -10.09 1.08 -7.90
CA TYR A 173 -10.05 2.46 -7.40
C TYR A 173 -11.21 3.28 -7.97
N CYS A 174 -11.48 3.19 -9.27
CA CYS A 174 -12.60 3.89 -9.91
C CYS A 174 -13.97 3.37 -9.43
N GLU A 175 -14.11 2.07 -9.18
CA GLU A 175 -15.34 1.49 -8.61
C GLU A 175 -15.67 2.08 -7.23
N LEU A 176 -14.66 2.28 -6.40
CA LEU A 176 -14.82 2.83 -5.04
C LEU A 176 -14.88 4.36 -5.03
N ASN A 177 -14.33 5.03 -6.06
CA ASN A 177 -14.24 6.48 -6.15
C ASN A 177 -14.75 7.02 -7.51
N PRO A 178 -16.04 6.80 -7.85
CA PRO A 178 -16.60 7.12 -9.18
C PRO A 178 -16.63 8.63 -9.49
N SER A 179 -16.49 9.48 -8.47
CA SER A 179 -16.46 10.94 -8.64
C SER A 179 -15.08 11.49 -9.02
N ILE A 180 -14.01 10.70 -8.89
CA ILE A 180 -12.63 11.18 -9.11
C ILE A 180 -12.21 10.95 -10.56
N PHE A 181 -12.43 9.74 -11.08
CA PHE A 181 -12.10 9.38 -12.45
C PHE A 181 -13.34 8.81 -13.15
N GLN A 182 -13.66 9.34 -14.33
CA GLN A 182 -14.75 8.80 -15.16
C GLN A 182 -14.33 7.48 -15.84
N HIS A 183 -13.03 7.31 -16.11
CA HIS A 183 -12.49 6.18 -16.87
C HIS A 183 -11.34 5.48 -16.14
N PRO A 184 -11.37 4.14 -16.01
CA PRO A 184 -10.26 3.35 -15.46
C PRO A 184 -8.93 3.59 -16.19
N ASP A 185 -8.96 3.81 -17.51
CA ASP A 185 -7.76 4.07 -18.32
C ASP A 185 -7.00 5.33 -17.85
N THR A 186 -7.73 6.39 -17.49
CA THR A 186 -7.15 7.63 -16.95
C THR A 186 -6.50 7.38 -15.59
N CYS A 187 -7.18 6.64 -14.71
CA CYS A 187 -6.62 6.23 -13.42
C CYS A 187 -5.36 5.36 -13.59
N PHE A 188 -5.37 4.44 -14.56
CA PHE A 188 -4.25 3.59 -14.89
C PHE A 188 -3.03 4.39 -15.37
N VAL A 189 -3.21 5.26 -16.36
CA VAL A 189 -2.15 6.12 -16.91
C VAL A 189 -1.57 7.02 -15.82
N LEU A 190 -2.43 7.67 -15.02
CA LEU A 190 -1.98 8.52 -13.93
C LEU A 190 -1.25 7.73 -12.84
N SER A 191 -1.67 6.49 -12.55
CA SER A 191 -0.98 5.62 -11.60
C SER A 191 0.45 5.31 -12.04
N PHE A 192 0.66 5.02 -13.33
CA PHE A 192 2.00 4.86 -13.90
C PHE A 192 2.80 6.17 -13.85
N ALA A 193 2.17 7.31 -14.13
CA ALA A 193 2.81 8.61 -14.03
C ALA A 193 3.32 8.88 -12.60
N ILE A 194 2.54 8.52 -11.57
CA ILE A 194 2.94 8.64 -10.15
C ILE A 194 4.13 7.72 -9.83
N ILE A 195 4.12 6.47 -10.31
CA ILE A 195 5.23 5.52 -10.10
C ILE A 195 6.53 6.03 -10.78
N MET A 196 6.42 6.56 -12.01
CA MET A 196 7.53 7.18 -12.72
C MET A 196 8.03 8.44 -12.02
N LEU A 197 7.12 9.29 -11.52
CA LEU A 197 7.46 10.47 -10.74
C LEU A 197 8.24 10.12 -9.48
N ASN A 198 7.83 9.08 -8.75
CA ASN A 198 8.57 8.61 -7.58
C ASN A 198 10.02 8.20 -7.93
N THR A 199 10.20 7.52 -9.07
CA THR A 199 11.54 7.17 -9.57
C THR A 199 12.34 8.43 -9.93
N SER A 200 11.73 9.37 -10.64
CA SER A 200 12.34 10.65 -11.03
C SER A 200 12.81 11.46 -9.81
N LEU A 201 11.95 11.61 -8.80
CA LEU A 201 12.23 12.39 -7.61
C LEU A 201 13.28 11.74 -6.70
N HIS A 202 13.20 10.43 -6.47
CA HIS A 202 14.00 9.77 -5.42
C HIS A 202 15.22 8.99 -5.93
N ASN A 203 15.32 8.66 -7.22
CA ASN A 203 16.50 7.98 -7.74
C ASN A 203 17.69 8.96 -7.87
N PRO A 204 18.82 8.75 -7.18
CA PRO A 204 19.98 9.65 -7.26
C PRO A 204 20.64 9.66 -8.65
N ALA A 205 20.38 8.65 -9.50
CA ALA A 205 20.88 8.64 -10.87
C ALA A 205 20.16 9.65 -11.79
N VAL A 206 18.96 10.10 -11.42
CA VAL A 206 18.19 11.10 -12.17
C VAL A 206 18.64 12.49 -11.71
N LYS A 207 19.31 13.23 -12.61
CA LYS A 207 19.85 14.57 -12.34
C LYS A 207 18.78 15.65 -12.36
N ASP A 208 17.89 15.61 -13.35
CA ASP A 208 16.81 16.58 -13.51
C ASP A 208 15.54 16.07 -12.84
N LYS A 209 15.24 16.66 -11.69
CA LYS A 209 14.04 16.34 -10.92
C LYS A 209 12.82 17.03 -11.56
N GLN A 210 11.80 16.24 -11.86
CA GLN A 210 10.56 16.79 -12.44
C GLN A 210 9.93 17.80 -11.47
N THR A 211 9.56 18.97 -12.00
CA THR A 211 8.80 19.98 -11.26
C THR A 211 7.30 19.67 -11.32
N ILE A 212 6.53 20.30 -10.42
CA ILE A 212 5.04 20.19 -10.41
C ILE A 212 4.47 20.59 -11.78
N GLU A 213 4.91 21.74 -12.32
CA GLU A 213 4.46 22.22 -13.64
C GLU A 213 4.79 21.25 -14.78
N GLN A 214 5.94 20.58 -14.73
CA GLN A 214 6.30 19.54 -15.69
C GLN A 214 5.39 18.33 -15.56
N PHE A 215 5.08 17.89 -14.34
CA PHE A 215 4.16 16.77 -14.10
C PHE A 215 2.74 17.09 -14.60
N ILE A 216 2.22 18.29 -14.33
CA ILE A 216 0.92 18.75 -14.84
C ILE A 216 0.93 18.77 -16.37
N THR A 217 1.96 19.34 -16.98
CA THR A 217 2.05 19.45 -18.44
C THR A 217 2.14 18.09 -19.12
N MET A 218 2.87 17.13 -18.53
CA MET A 218 3.02 15.78 -19.06
C MET A 218 1.73 14.96 -19.00
N ASN A 219 0.82 15.30 -18.08
CA ASN A 219 -0.46 14.62 -17.91
C ASN A 219 -1.64 15.44 -18.46
N ARG A 220 -1.41 16.37 -19.40
CA ARG A 220 -2.51 17.03 -20.11
C ARG A 220 -3.18 16.08 -21.09
N GLY A 221 -4.51 16.18 -21.22
CA GLY A 221 -5.30 15.38 -22.15
C GLY A 221 -5.46 13.89 -21.78
N ILE A 222 -5.02 13.46 -20.59
CA ILE A 222 -5.06 12.04 -20.20
C ILE A 222 -6.47 11.54 -19.88
N ASP A 223 -7.44 12.44 -19.69
CA ASP A 223 -8.84 12.09 -19.50
C ASP A 223 -9.58 12.13 -20.84
N ASN A 224 -9.30 11.15 -21.72
CA ASN A 224 -9.90 11.06 -23.06
C ASN A 224 -9.79 12.32 -23.92
N GLY A 225 -8.69 13.07 -23.77
CA GLY A 225 -8.45 14.35 -24.46
C GLY A 225 -8.68 15.58 -23.60
N ASP A 226 -9.32 15.43 -22.43
CA ASP A 226 -9.50 16.50 -21.43
C ASP A 226 -8.40 16.48 -20.35
N ASP A 227 -8.25 17.62 -19.66
CA ASP A 227 -7.29 17.82 -18.58
C ASP A 227 -7.91 17.46 -17.22
N LEU A 228 -7.14 16.76 -16.38
CA LEU A 228 -7.54 16.53 -14.99
C LEU A 228 -7.49 17.83 -14.16
N PRO A 229 -8.29 17.94 -13.07
CA PRO A 229 -8.25 19.07 -12.17
C PRO A 229 -6.83 19.30 -11.64
N ARG A 230 -6.34 20.54 -11.73
CA ARG A 230 -4.98 20.90 -11.29
C ARG A 230 -4.72 20.52 -9.82
N GLU A 231 -5.70 20.75 -8.95
CA GLU A 231 -5.62 20.41 -7.51
C GLU A 231 -5.44 18.91 -7.25
N LEU A 232 -5.85 18.04 -8.18
CA LEU A 232 -5.62 16.60 -8.08
C LEU A 232 -4.17 16.20 -8.40
N LEU A 233 -3.49 17.02 -9.22
CA LEU A 233 -2.13 16.78 -9.69
C LEU A 233 -1.04 17.46 -8.84
N GLU A 234 -1.42 18.45 -8.03
CA GLU A 234 -0.55 19.16 -7.07
C GLU A 234 -0.34 18.37 -5.76
#